data_AF-A0A3N6BYP9-F1
#
_entry.id   AF-A0A3N6BYP9-F1
#
_cell.length_a   1.000
_cell.length_b   1.000
_cell.length_c   1.000
_cell.angle_alpha   90.00
_cell.angle_beta   90.00
_cell.angle_gamma   90.00
#
_symmetry.space_group_name_H-M   'P 1'
#
loop_
_entity.id
_entity.type
_entity.pdbx_description
1 polymer ?
#
loop_
_entity_poly.entity_id
_entity_poly.type
_entity_poly.pdbx_seq_one_letter_code
_entity_poly.pdbx_strand_id
1 'polypeptide(L)'
;MKNLLGLISFLLLILFWLPLSVGAEGLNRNVPSEQEIANYIKAHPPKIYNSVEYANEPSLKKPYFAGKVSTEAENAALNTTNLIRFIAGLSEVKLNPIFNDLAQHASMINSMNDELSHYPAVPKGLTEDSPLYIKGATGTGSSNLSVGYRTIASSIISGYMFDAESHNIDTVGHRRWILDPGLKEIGVGMVNDYSATYVFDNLDKISKNEILAPLYGLSPVIDNRYESEDEEDYDNEDDGGYEDNKYEYADEDYEYQDIINDGANVEKTAWPAENMPLQYINKSLPFSLQLGSAYEADIDQIKVTMINSKTGNKMIFDKSTKEKNGAYFTVNNGGYGDLPTAIIWRPNYNDIKEYKDGDQYNVHIDGVEKSREPINIDYTVKLFDLENILPNWELDQDQITIEVGNKTSVKALKDYGYELFTPSIQLDKKGEKIAYFLDDQVIKGKKVGTGNIVLEYYNQKQIIPLKVIPNSKIVQKVTLNYNTYQLKLGEKVQLKAKITPSTAKNKKVTFSTSNLHILKVSKTGKVRATGRGTAKIIATASNGKKAICKITVTD
;
A
#
# COMPACT_ATOMS: atom_id res chain seq x y z
N MET A 1 22.87 48.72 -86.87
CA MET A 1 22.58 49.05 -85.46
C MET A 1 22.00 47.82 -84.78
N LYS A 2 22.70 47.39 -83.71
CA LYS A 2 22.21 46.70 -82.52
C LYS A 2 21.70 45.24 -82.58
N ASN A 3 22.43 44.46 -81.77
CA ASN A 3 22.03 43.37 -80.85
C ASN A 3 21.99 41.95 -81.44
N LEU A 4 22.90 41.00 -81.16
CA LEU A 4 23.65 40.53 -79.97
C LEU A 4 23.01 39.27 -79.36
N LEU A 5 23.71 38.15 -79.59
CA LEU A 5 23.92 36.90 -78.80
C LEU A 5 22.79 36.27 -77.95
N GLY A 6 22.79 34.92 -77.95
CA GLY A 6 22.83 34.18 -76.68
C GLY A 6 22.08 32.85 -76.63
N LEU A 7 22.83 31.75 -76.63
CA LEU A 7 22.43 30.35 -76.42
C LEU A 7 22.27 30.01 -74.90
N ILE A 8 21.41 29.01 -74.61
CA ILE A 8 21.55 27.94 -73.59
C ILE A 8 21.32 28.22 -72.07
N SER A 9 20.52 27.31 -71.48
CA SER A 9 20.47 26.82 -70.07
C SER A 9 19.85 27.70 -68.98
N PHE A 10 18.73 27.23 -68.39
CA PHE A 10 18.75 26.67 -67.03
C PHE A 10 17.42 25.96 -66.72
N LEU A 11 17.47 24.63 -66.66
CA LEU A 11 16.44 23.80 -66.03
C LEU A 11 16.68 23.92 -64.51
N LEU A 12 15.98 24.83 -63.84
CA LEU A 12 16.02 24.91 -62.38
C LEU A 12 15.07 23.84 -61.82
N LEU A 13 15.62 22.69 -61.48
CA LEU A 13 15.01 21.77 -60.52
C LEU A 13 14.89 22.52 -59.18
N ILE A 14 13.70 23.04 -58.89
CA ILE A 14 13.32 23.36 -57.51
C ILE A 14 12.93 22.02 -56.88
N LEU A 15 13.94 21.27 -56.42
CA LEU A 15 13.76 20.26 -55.39
C LEU A 15 13.28 21.00 -54.15
N PHE A 16 11.96 21.09 -53.97
CA PHE A 16 11.41 21.28 -52.65
C PHE A 16 11.94 20.13 -51.80
N TRP A 17 12.87 20.44 -50.90
CA TRP A 17 13.11 19.68 -49.68
C TRP A 17 11.80 19.75 -48.88
N LEU A 18 10.81 18.95 -49.28
CA LEU A 18 9.83 18.47 -48.31
C LEU A 18 10.67 17.69 -47.30
N PRO A 19 10.69 18.06 -46.00
CA PRO A 19 11.25 17.16 -45.03
C PRO A 19 10.56 15.81 -45.28
N LEU A 20 11.34 14.77 -45.57
CA LEU A 20 10.85 13.41 -45.47
C LEU A 20 10.06 13.37 -44.16
N SER A 21 8.78 13.03 -44.23
CA SER A 21 7.98 12.88 -43.02
C SER A 21 8.70 11.85 -42.18
N VAL A 22 9.37 12.31 -41.13
CA VAL A 22 10.00 11.42 -40.15
C VAL A 22 8.86 10.54 -39.64
N GLY A 23 8.99 9.22 -39.82
CA GLY A 23 7.99 8.28 -39.34
C GLY A 23 7.90 8.39 -37.82
N ALA A 24 6.69 8.53 -37.29
CA ALA A 24 6.46 8.45 -35.86
C ALA A 24 6.26 6.99 -35.44
N GLU A 25 7.06 6.51 -34.49
CA GLU A 25 6.86 5.22 -33.85
C GLU A 25 6.00 5.35 -32.58
N GLY A 26 5.13 4.37 -32.34
CA GLY A 26 4.48 4.20 -31.04
C GLY A 26 5.39 3.49 -30.03
N LEU A 27 4.85 3.19 -28.83
CA LEU A 27 5.58 2.39 -27.83
C LEU A 27 5.65 0.90 -28.20
N ASN A 28 4.76 0.41 -29.08
CA ASN A 28 4.75 -0.95 -29.63
C ASN A 28 4.83 -2.06 -28.56
N ARG A 29 3.94 -2.01 -27.56
CA ARG A 29 3.83 -2.99 -26.46
C ARG A 29 2.37 -3.33 -26.16
N ASN A 30 2.14 -4.37 -25.36
CA ASN A 30 0.81 -4.65 -24.83
C ASN A 30 0.39 -3.54 -23.87
N VAL A 31 -0.76 -2.92 -24.12
CA VAL A 31 -1.34 -1.91 -23.24
C VAL A 31 -2.55 -2.54 -22.57
N PRO A 32 -2.52 -2.84 -21.26
CA PRO A 32 -3.70 -3.40 -20.60
C PRO A 32 -4.83 -2.37 -20.61
N SER A 33 -6.04 -2.84 -20.86
CA SER A 33 -7.26 -2.05 -20.72
C SER A 33 -7.55 -1.71 -19.27
N GLU A 34 -8.37 -0.68 -19.04
CA GLU A 34 -8.80 -0.28 -17.70
C GLU A 34 -9.46 -1.43 -16.92
N GLN A 35 -10.22 -2.29 -17.62
CA GLN A 35 -10.86 -3.46 -17.03
C GLN A 35 -9.87 -4.59 -16.71
N GLU A 36 -8.85 -4.79 -17.54
CA GLU A 36 -7.77 -5.74 -17.26
C GLU A 36 -6.96 -5.30 -16.05
N ILE A 37 -6.61 -4.00 -15.94
CA ILE A 37 -5.95 -3.45 -14.74
C ILE A 37 -6.83 -3.67 -13.50
N ALA A 38 -8.12 -3.38 -13.59
CA ALA A 38 -9.04 -3.62 -12.48
C ALA A 38 -9.13 -5.10 -12.09
N ASN A 39 -9.18 -6.01 -13.06
CA ASN A 39 -9.20 -7.46 -12.81
C ASN A 39 -7.89 -7.96 -12.23
N TYR A 40 -6.76 -7.41 -12.68
CA TYR A 40 -5.44 -7.73 -12.14
C TYR A 40 -5.34 -7.33 -10.67
N ILE A 41 -5.72 -6.09 -10.35
CA ILE A 41 -5.80 -5.61 -8.96
C ILE A 41 -6.66 -6.57 -8.14
N LYS A 42 -7.80 -7.03 -8.70
CA LYS A 42 -8.68 -7.99 -8.03
C LYS A 42 -8.03 -9.31 -7.65
N ALA A 43 -7.23 -9.87 -8.55
CA ALA A 43 -6.51 -11.12 -8.33
C ALA A 43 -5.29 -10.92 -7.41
N HIS A 44 -4.60 -9.78 -7.55
CA HIS A 44 -3.31 -9.49 -6.91
C HIS A 44 -3.35 -8.19 -6.10
N PRO A 45 -4.03 -8.19 -4.94
CA PRO A 45 -4.18 -6.99 -4.14
C PRO A 45 -2.84 -6.45 -3.60
N PRO A 46 -2.51 -5.15 -3.81
CA PRO A 46 -1.20 -4.59 -3.41
C PRO A 46 -1.00 -4.33 -1.91
N LYS A 47 -2.07 -4.21 -1.09
CA LYS A 47 -2.03 -4.06 0.39
C LYS A 47 -0.99 -3.04 0.93
N ILE A 48 -1.23 -1.75 0.71
CA ILE A 48 -0.20 -0.69 0.82
C ILE A 48 -0.09 -0.03 2.22
N TYR A 49 -1.14 -0.04 3.05
CA TYR A 49 -1.24 0.80 4.25
C TYR A 49 -1.09 0.05 5.59
N ASN A 50 -1.19 -1.28 5.63
CA ASN A 50 -0.96 -2.05 6.87
C ASN A 50 0.51 -1.99 7.32
N SER A 51 0.81 -1.79 8.60
CA SER A 51 2.20 -1.89 9.07
C SER A 51 2.84 -3.24 8.73
N VAL A 52 4.12 -3.24 8.38
CA VAL A 52 4.84 -4.50 8.11
C VAL A 52 4.87 -5.39 9.35
N GLU A 53 4.43 -6.63 9.16
CA GLU A 53 4.56 -7.70 10.14
C GLU A 53 5.81 -8.52 9.85
N TYR A 54 6.43 -9.05 10.90
CA TYR A 54 7.61 -9.89 10.83
C TYR A 54 7.26 -11.35 11.07
N ALA A 55 7.73 -12.25 10.20
CA ALA A 55 7.77 -13.67 10.51
C ALA A 55 8.77 -13.94 11.65
N ASN A 56 9.89 -13.21 11.63
CA ASN A 56 10.88 -13.20 12.69
C ASN A 56 11.35 -11.76 12.94
N GLU A 57 11.22 -11.27 14.16
CA GLU A 57 11.59 -9.90 14.51
C GLU A 57 13.11 -9.66 14.39
N PRO A 58 13.56 -8.52 13.82
CA PRO A 58 14.96 -8.15 13.81
C PRO A 58 15.48 -7.78 15.21
N SER A 59 16.75 -8.08 15.48
CA SER A 59 17.48 -7.63 16.68
C SER A 59 18.67 -6.77 16.28
N LEU A 60 18.57 -5.46 16.52
CA LEU A 60 19.65 -4.47 16.31
C LEU A 60 20.64 -4.40 17.48
N LYS A 61 20.53 -5.31 18.45
CA LYS A 61 21.43 -5.45 19.61
C LYS A 61 21.94 -6.88 19.67
N LYS A 62 23.06 -7.11 20.37
CA LYS A 62 23.61 -8.46 20.52
C LYS A 62 22.64 -9.41 21.27
N PRO A 63 22.43 -10.65 20.80
CA PRO A 63 22.90 -11.19 19.52
C PRO A 63 22.15 -10.56 18.34
N TYR A 64 22.89 -10.09 17.34
CA TYR A 64 22.33 -9.45 16.16
C TYR A 64 21.58 -10.46 15.30
N PHE A 65 20.45 -10.04 14.74
CA PHE A 65 19.62 -10.90 13.90
C PHE A 65 18.83 -10.04 12.92
N ALA A 66 18.90 -10.34 11.62
CA ALA A 66 18.23 -9.54 10.59
C ALA A 66 16.71 -9.70 10.59
N GLY A 67 16.20 -10.75 11.23
CA GLY A 67 14.78 -11.10 11.15
C GLY A 67 14.37 -11.51 9.74
N LYS A 68 13.06 -11.59 9.53
CA LYS A 68 12.44 -11.79 8.22
C LYS A 68 11.05 -11.15 8.26
N VAL A 69 10.73 -10.35 7.25
CA VAL A 69 9.35 -9.88 7.04
C VAL A 69 8.40 -11.07 6.82
N SER A 70 7.11 -10.87 7.14
CA SER A 70 6.06 -11.87 6.94
C SER A 70 5.86 -12.18 5.45
N THR A 71 5.35 -13.39 5.15
CA THR A 71 4.97 -13.78 3.79
C THR A 71 3.93 -12.83 3.21
N GLU A 72 3.02 -12.31 4.04
CA GLU A 72 2.03 -11.32 3.67
C GLU A 72 2.67 -10.01 3.21
N ALA A 73 3.71 -9.53 3.90
CA ALA A 73 4.46 -8.34 3.49
C ALA A 73 5.30 -8.58 2.22
N GLU A 74 5.91 -9.76 2.08
CA GLU A 74 6.62 -10.16 0.86
C GLU A 74 5.67 -10.16 -0.35
N ASN A 75 4.50 -10.79 -0.21
CA ASN A 75 3.48 -10.86 -1.27
C ASN A 75 2.85 -9.50 -1.59
N ALA A 76 2.63 -8.63 -0.59
CA ALA A 76 2.14 -7.27 -0.83
C ALA A 76 3.12 -6.45 -1.70
N ALA A 77 4.42 -6.56 -1.42
CA ALA A 77 5.46 -5.91 -2.21
C ALA A 77 5.54 -6.50 -3.63
N LEU A 78 5.45 -7.83 -3.77
CA LEU A 78 5.42 -8.51 -5.06
C LEU A 78 4.22 -8.08 -5.90
N ASN A 79 3.01 -8.18 -5.35
CA ASN A 79 1.77 -7.78 -6.03
C ASN A 79 1.81 -6.31 -6.45
N THR A 80 2.36 -5.44 -5.61
CA THR A 80 2.53 -4.01 -5.93
C THR A 80 3.49 -3.81 -7.09
N THR A 81 4.64 -4.49 -7.07
CA THR A 81 5.65 -4.42 -8.15
C THR A 81 5.06 -4.94 -9.46
N ASN A 82 4.41 -6.10 -9.44
CA ASN A 82 3.82 -6.69 -10.62
C ASN A 82 2.62 -5.90 -11.15
N LEU A 83 1.84 -5.24 -10.29
CA LEU A 83 0.78 -4.33 -10.72
C LEU A 83 1.34 -3.13 -11.50
N ILE A 84 2.42 -2.52 -11.02
CA ILE A 84 3.10 -1.43 -11.73
C ILE A 84 3.61 -1.90 -13.10
N ARG A 85 4.26 -3.07 -13.12
CA ARG A 85 4.79 -3.68 -14.35
C ARG A 85 3.67 -4.03 -15.32
N PHE A 86 2.58 -4.60 -14.83
CA PHE A 86 1.38 -4.92 -15.59
C PHE A 86 0.78 -3.67 -16.23
N ILE A 87 0.56 -2.58 -15.45
CA ILE A 87 0.08 -1.29 -15.96
C ILE A 87 1.01 -0.76 -17.08
N ALA A 88 2.32 -0.95 -16.94
CA ALA A 88 3.31 -0.57 -17.93
C ALA A 88 3.44 -1.57 -19.11
N GLY A 89 2.65 -2.65 -19.15
CA GLY A 89 2.72 -3.64 -20.22
C GLY A 89 3.93 -4.57 -20.16
N LEU A 90 4.52 -4.75 -18.99
CA LEU A 90 5.71 -5.57 -18.74
C LEU A 90 5.34 -6.90 -18.07
N SER A 91 6.17 -7.91 -18.27
CA SER A 91 6.03 -9.23 -17.66
C SER A 91 6.21 -9.17 -16.14
N GLU A 92 5.54 -10.06 -15.42
CA GLU A 92 5.68 -10.17 -13.97
C GLU A 92 7.08 -10.63 -13.55
N VAL A 93 7.45 -10.24 -12.33
CA VAL A 93 8.61 -10.78 -11.61
C VAL A 93 8.15 -11.74 -10.52
N LYS A 94 9.10 -12.52 -9.98
CA LYS A 94 8.89 -13.37 -8.82
C LYS A 94 9.85 -13.02 -7.68
N LEU A 95 9.52 -13.43 -6.46
CA LEU A 95 10.43 -13.31 -5.33
C LEU A 95 11.52 -14.37 -5.41
N ASN A 96 12.77 -13.96 -5.16
CA ASN A 96 13.89 -14.86 -4.98
C ASN A 96 14.31 -14.89 -3.50
N PRO A 97 14.36 -16.07 -2.84
CA PRO A 97 14.71 -16.18 -1.43
C PRO A 97 16.09 -15.61 -1.06
N ILE A 98 17.09 -15.73 -1.95
CA ILE A 98 18.43 -15.16 -1.74
C ILE A 98 18.35 -13.64 -1.77
N PHE A 99 17.61 -13.08 -2.74
CA PHE A 99 17.44 -11.64 -2.84
C PHE A 99 16.62 -11.07 -1.68
N ASN A 100 15.61 -11.78 -1.17
CA ASN A 100 14.88 -11.40 0.05
C ASN A 100 15.82 -11.35 1.26
N ASP A 101 16.67 -12.37 1.45
CA ASP A 101 17.64 -12.38 2.54
C ASP A 101 18.62 -11.20 2.45
N LEU A 102 19.14 -10.91 1.25
CA LEU A 102 20.02 -9.75 1.02
C LEU A 102 19.30 -8.41 1.26
N ALA A 103 18.07 -8.24 0.79
CA ALA A 103 17.28 -7.03 1.00
C ALA A 103 16.93 -6.81 2.48
N GLN A 104 16.64 -7.89 3.22
CA GLN A 104 16.39 -7.83 4.67
C GLN A 104 17.65 -7.39 5.42
N HIS A 105 18.82 -7.91 5.06
CA HIS A 105 20.09 -7.49 5.64
C HIS A 105 20.45 -6.05 5.24
N ALA A 106 20.15 -5.63 4.00
CA ALA A 106 20.37 -4.25 3.55
C ALA A 106 19.58 -3.24 4.39
N SER A 107 18.31 -3.57 4.64
CA SER A 107 17.43 -2.79 5.51
C SER A 107 17.96 -2.73 6.94
N MET A 108 18.44 -3.87 7.47
CA MET A 108 19.05 -3.93 8.80
C MET A 108 20.29 -3.03 8.90
N ILE A 109 21.23 -3.10 7.96
CA ILE A 109 22.49 -2.34 8.03
C ILE A 109 22.24 -0.84 7.95
N ASN A 110 21.38 -0.38 7.02
CA ASN A 110 20.99 1.03 6.96
C ASN A 110 20.28 1.49 8.25
N SER A 111 19.38 0.66 8.79
CA SER A 111 18.71 0.97 10.06
C SER A 111 19.68 1.02 11.27
N MET A 112 20.70 0.16 11.31
CA MET A 112 21.72 0.21 12.37
C MET A 112 22.59 1.46 12.31
N ASN A 113 22.81 1.98 11.10
CA ASN A 113 23.58 3.20 10.87
C ASN A 113 22.75 4.49 11.00
N ASP A 114 21.42 4.38 11.05
CA ASP A 114 20.51 5.53 11.00
C ASP A 114 20.74 6.39 9.74
N GLU A 115 21.09 5.73 8.62
CA GLU A 115 21.49 6.37 7.37
C GLU A 115 21.06 5.52 6.18
N LEU A 116 20.50 6.16 5.15
CA LEU A 116 20.17 5.48 3.89
C LEU A 116 21.37 5.58 2.94
N SER A 117 22.05 4.46 2.68
CA SER A 117 23.21 4.41 1.79
C SER A 117 23.26 3.13 0.96
N HIS A 118 23.68 3.27 -0.31
CA HIS A 118 24.06 2.12 -1.15
C HIS A 118 25.43 1.54 -0.77
N TYR A 119 26.25 2.32 -0.05
CA TYR A 119 27.59 1.96 0.41
C TYR A 119 27.69 2.21 1.93
N PRO A 120 26.92 1.46 2.74
CA PRO A 120 26.86 1.71 4.17
C PRO A 120 28.22 1.43 4.83
N ALA A 121 28.57 2.25 5.83
CA ALA A 121 29.70 1.93 6.70
C ALA A 121 29.40 0.69 7.56
N VAL A 122 30.44 0.03 8.07
CA VAL A 122 30.29 -1.09 9.02
C VAL A 122 29.61 -0.60 10.30
N PRO A 123 28.44 -1.13 10.69
CA PRO A 123 27.77 -0.67 11.89
C PRO A 123 28.55 -0.96 13.16
N LYS A 124 28.35 -0.12 14.18
CA LYS A 124 29.01 -0.28 15.48
C LYS A 124 28.69 -1.66 16.08
N GLY A 125 29.74 -2.44 16.31
CA GLY A 125 29.68 -3.76 16.93
C GLY A 125 29.63 -4.94 15.96
N LEU A 126 29.65 -4.67 14.65
CA LEU A 126 29.98 -5.61 13.59
C LEU A 126 31.42 -5.39 13.08
N THR A 127 31.90 -6.32 12.25
CA THR A 127 33.20 -6.29 11.57
C THR A 127 33.00 -6.43 10.07
N GLU A 128 33.97 -6.02 9.26
CA GLU A 128 33.91 -6.07 7.78
C GLU A 128 33.75 -7.50 7.23
N ASP A 129 34.33 -8.48 7.92
CA ASP A 129 34.26 -9.91 7.60
C ASP A 129 32.99 -10.59 8.13
N SER A 130 32.12 -9.86 8.84
CA SER A 130 30.87 -10.41 9.36
C SER A 130 29.92 -10.77 8.20
N PRO A 131 29.40 -12.01 8.14
CA PRO A 131 28.39 -12.40 7.14
C PRO A 131 27.17 -11.48 7.13
N LEU A 132 26.77 -10.95 8.29
CA LEU A 132 25.63 -10.04 8.42
C LEU A 132 25.91 -8.72 7.68
N TYR A 133 27.11 -8.14 7.86
CA TYR A 133 27.52 -6.94 7.16
C TYR A 133 27.69 -7.17 5.66
N ILE A 134 28.35 -8.26 5.25
CA ILE A 134 28.61 -8.56 3.83
C ILE A 134 27.29 -8.76 3.07
N LYS A 135 26.33 -9.50 3.65
CA LYS A 135 24.97 -9.62 3.09
C LYS A 135 24.31 -8.25 2.95
N GLY A 136 24.35 -7.44 4.01
CA GLY A 136 23.70 -6.14 4.01
C GLY A 136 24.33 -5.17 3.01
N ALA A 137 25.66 -5.03 2.98
CA ALA A 137 26.38 -4.19 2.02
C ALA A 137 26.18 -4.66 0.57
N THR A 138 26.10 -5.97 0.34
CA THR A 138 25.77 -6.52 -0.99
C THR A 138 24.35 -6.16 -1.40
N GLY A 139 23.40 -6.33 -0.48
CA GLY A 139 22.00 -5.98 -0.70
C GLY A 139 21.81 -4.48 -0.94
N THR A 140 22.45 -3.59 -0.17
CA THR A 140 22.32 -2.15 -0.36
C THR A 140 22.80 -1.68 -1.73
N GLY A 141 23.91 -2.25 -2.21
CA GLY A 141 24.49 -1.89 -3.51
C GLY A 141 23.74 -2.44 -4.73
N SER A 142 22.69 -3.23 -4.52
CA SER A 142 21.92 -3.92 -5.58
C SER A 142 20.40 -3.74 -5.42
N SER A 143 19.97 -2.85 -4.52
CA SER A 143 18.55 -2.60 -4.23
C SER A 143 18.17 -1.16 -4.51
N ASN A 144 16.92 -0.94 -4.89
CA ASN A 144 16.25 0.32 -4.58
C ASN A 144 16.11 0.44 -3.06
N LEU A 145 16.43 1.62 -2.51
CA LEU A 145 16.46 1.85 -1.08
C LEU A 145 15.49 2.98 -0.70
N SER A 146 14.83 2.85 0.43
CA SER A 146 14.00 3.93 0.97
C SER A 146 13.97 3.95 2.49
N VAL A 147 13.62 5.11 3.05
CA VAL A 147 13.37 5.30 4.48
C VAL A 147 12.08 6.12 4.68
N GLY A 148 11.38 5.91 5.81
CA GLY A 148 10.23 6.72 6.22
C GLY A 148 8.87 6.24 5.72
N TYR A 149 8.82 5.08 5.08
CA TYR A 149 7.58 4.46 4.61
C TYR A 149 7.06 3.43 5.61
N ARG A 150 5.73 3.24 5.66
CA ARG A 150 5.09 2.28 6.57
C ARG A 150 5.21 0.84 6.10
N THR A 151 5.34 0.65 4.79
CA THR A 151 5.43 -0.64 4.11
C THR A 151 6.36 -0.61 2.92
N ILE A 152 6.85 -1.79 2.54
CA ILE A 152 7.59 -2.00 1.30
C ILE A 152 6.72 -1.67 0.08
N ALA A 153 5.43 -2.06 0.08
CA ALA A 153 4.49 -1.71 -0.98
C ALA A 153 4.34 -0.17 -1.15
N SER A 154 4.26 0.56 -0.03
CA SER A 154 4.16 2.02 -0.05
C SER A 154 5.44 2.70 -0.53
N SER A 155 6.62 2.14 -0.21
CA SER A 155 7.88 2.68 -0.75
C SER A 155 8.03 2.44 -2.24
N ILE A 156 7.53 1.32 -2.76
CA ILE A 156 7.51 1.05 -4.21
C ILE A 156 6.68 2.12 -4.94
N ILE A 157 5.45 2.38 -4.51
CA ILE A 157 4.58 3.35 -5.20
C ILE A 157 5.01 4.80 -4.94
N SER A 158 5.16 5.17 -3.66
CA SER A 158 5.31 6.57 -3.25
C SER A 158 6.76 7.04 -3.24
N GLY A 159 7.72 6.12 -3.11
CA GLY A 159 9.14 6.40 -3.26
C GLY A 159 9.59 6.13 -4.68
N TYR A 160 9.69 4.85 -5.05
CA TYR A 160 10.38 4.43 -6.28
C TYR A 160 9.69 4.89 -7.55
N MET A 161 8.36 4.73 -7.64
CA MET A 161 7.64 5.11 -8.84
C MET A 161 7.41 6.62 -8.94
N PHE A 162 7.41 7.35 -7.82
CA PHE A 162 7.22 8.80 -7.82
C PHE A 162 8.49 9.56 -8.19
N ASP A 163 9.62 9.26 -7.53
CA ASP A 163 10.99 9.67 -7.86
C ASP A 163 11.17 11.14 -8.31
N ALA A 164 10.40 12.05 -7.69
CA ALA A 164 10.27 13.44 -8.13
C ALA A 164 11.17 14.40 -7.33
N GLU A 165 11.87 13.91 -6.32
CA GLU A 165 12.76 14.70 -5.47
C GLU A 165 13.88 15.29 -6.32
N SER A 166 14.37 16.48 -5.94
CA SER A 166 15.37 17.22 -6.73
C SER A 166 16.70 16.48 -6.94
N HIS A 167 16.99 15.47 -6.12
CA HIS A 167 18.18 14.62 -6.23
C HIS A 167 17.93 13.35 -7.07
N ASN A 168 16.67 12.99 -7.35
CA ASN A 168 16.30 11.79 -8.11
C ASN A 168 15.69 12.11 -9.49
N ILE A 169 15.02 13.25 -9.64
CA ILE A 169 14.27 13.60 -10.87
C ILE A 169 15.14 13.59 -12.15
N ASP A 170 16.46 13.74 -12.00
CA ASP A 170 17.40 13.72 -13.13
C ASP A 170 17.62 12.32 -13.70
N THR A 171 17.33 11.28 -12.93
CA THR A 171 17.60 9.87 -13.28
C THR A 171 16.32 9.05 -13.32
N VAL A 172 15.37 9.35 -12.42
CA VAL A 172 14.23 8.51 -12.04
C VAL A 172 14.65 7.03 -11.86
N GLY A 173 15.82 6.85 -11.24
CA GLY A 173 16.54 5.58 -11.22
C GLY A 173 15.77 4.44 -10.55
N HIS A 174 15.07 4.72 -9.45
CA HIS A 174 14.30 3.69 -8.75
C HIS A 174 13.18 3.15 -9.64
N ARG A 175 12.44 4.07 -10.28
CA ARG A 175 11.39 3.75 -11.25
C ARG A 175 11.94 2.90 -12.39
N ARG A 176 13.09 3.28 -12.94
CA ARG A 176 13.69 2.60 -14.09
C ARG A 176 14.02 1.14 -13.80
N TRP A 177 14.52 0.84 -12.60
CA TRP A 177 14.76 -0.55 -12.21
C TRP A 177 13.48 -1.37 -12.09
N ILE A 178 12.39 -0.81 -11.55
CA ILE A 178 11.10 -1.52 -11.47
C ILE A 178 10.50 -1.75 -12.87
N LEU A 179 10.70 -0.78 -13.77
CA LEU A 179 10.20 -0.77 -15.14
C LEU A 179 11.17 -1.42 -16.16
N ASP A 180 12.23 -2.07 -15.68
CA ASP A 180 13.18 -2.75 -16.55
C ASP A 180 12.53 -4.00 -17.17
N PRO A 181 12.42 -4.10 -18.51
CA PRO A 181 11.88 -5.30 -19.15
C PRO A 181 12.68 -6.58 -18.87
N GLY A 182 13.98 -6.45 -18.62
CA GLY A 182 14.88 -7.57 -18.34
C GLY A 182 14.74 -8.16 -16.95
N LEU A 183 14.16 -7.42 -16.01
CA LEU A 183 13.97 -7.85 -14.62
C LEU A 183 12.99 -9.02 -14.54
N LYS A 184 13.42 -10.12 -13.92
CA LYS A 184 12.69 -11.38 -13.73
C LYS A 184 12.46 -11.71 -12.26
N GLU A 185 13.39 -11.35 -11.40
CA GLU A 185 13.30 -11.67 -9.97
C GLU A 185 13.59 -10.45 -9.11
N ILE A 186 12.94 -10.37 -7.95
CA ILE A 186 13.20 -9.32 -6.95
C ILE A 186 13.43 -9.93 -5.57
N GLY A 187 14.05 -9.14 -4.70
CA GLY A 187 14.12 -9.39 -3.27
C GLY A 187 13.52 -8.26 -2.48
N VAL A 188 12.91 -8.52 -1.34
CA VAL A 188 12.32 -7.48 -0.48
C VAL A 188 12.69 -7.66 0.98
N GLY A 189 12.86 -6.55 1.68
CA GLY A 189 13.13 -6.54 3.11
C GLY A 189 12.84 -5.20 3.76
N MET A 190 12.61 -5.22 5.07
CA MET A 190 12.35 -4.02 5.84
C MET A 190 12.77 -4.19 7.30
N VAL A 191 13.38 -3.16 7.88
CA VAL A 191 13.73 -3.07 9.30
C VAL A 191 13.41 -1.66 9.78
N ASN A 192 12.57 -1.54 10.82
CA ASN A 192 11.97 -0.26 11.20
C ASN A 192 11.29 0.39 10.00
N ASP A 193 11.70 1.60 9.61
CA ASP A 193 11.19 2.34 8.45
C ASP A 193 12.15 2.32 7.24
N TYR A 194 13.24 1.54 7.31
CA TYR A 194 14.18 1.31 6.21
C TYR A 194 13.76 0.09 5.41
N SER A 195 13.63 0.22 4.10
CA SER A 195 13.34 -0.90 3.20
C SER A 195 14.29 -0.97 2.03
N ALA A 196 14.47 -2.18 1.52
CA ALA A 196 15.22 -2.46 0.31
C ALA A 196 14.38 -3.35 -0.63
N THR A 197 14.45 -3.04 -1.92
CA THR A 197 13.94 -3.91 -2.99
C THR A 197 15.11 -4.23 -3.92
N TYR A 198 15.63 -5.45 -3.82
CA TYR A 198 16.73 -5.94 -4.63
C TYR A 198 16.27 -6.10 -6.08
N VAL A 199 17.00 -5.48 -7.01
CA VAL A 199 16.60 -5.32 -8.42
C VAL A 199 17.71 -5.73 -9.41
N PHE A 200 18.86 -6.20 -8.93
CA PHE A 200 19.95 -6.69 -9.79
C PHE A 200 19.92 -8.21 -9.83
N ASP A 201 18.96 -8.77 -10.55
CA ASP A 201 18.54 -10.18 -10.50
C ASP A 201 19.49 -11.19 -11.16
N ASN A 202 20.75 -10.80 -11.35
CA ASN A 202 21.83 -11.70 -11.74
C ASN A 202 22.59 -12.23 -10.50
N LEU A 203 22.58 -13.56 -10.33
CA LEU A 203 23.28 -14.25 -9.25
C LEU A 203 24.81 -14.24 -9.38
N ASP A 204 25.38 -13.85 -10.53
CA ASP A 204 26.83 -13.89 -10.80
C ASP A 204 27.67 -13.17 -9.74
N LYS A 205 27.20 -12.03 -9.23
CA LYS A 205 27.90 -11.28 -8.17
C LYS A 205 27.96 -12.07 -6.86
N ILE A 206 26.92 -12.84 -6.56
CA ILE A 206 26.78 -13.60 -5.32
C ILE A 206 27.55 -14.92 -5.43
N SER A 207 27.44 -15.61 -6.58
CA SER A 207 28.14 -16.88 -6.83
C SER A 207 29.67 -16.73 -6.84
N LYS A 208 30.19 -15.56 -7.24
CA LYS A 208 31.63 -15.25 -7.22
C LYS A 208 32.16 -14.77 -5.86
N ASN A 209 31.29 -14.52 -4.88
CA ASN A 209 31.71 -14.03 -3.58
C ASN A 209 32.02 -15.20 -2.63
N GLU A 210 33.28 -15.30 -2.20
CA GLU A 210 33.78 -16.41 -1.37
C GLU A 210 33.08 -16.56 0.00
N ILE A 211 32.44 -15.50 0.50
CA ILE A 211 31.72 -15.52 1.77
C ILE A 211 30.23 -15.78 1.54
N LEU A 212 29.62 -15.20 0.50
CA LEU A 212 28.19 -15.36 0.25
C LEU A 212 27.84 -16.67 -0.47
N ALA A 213 28.63 -17.10 -1.44
CA ALA A 213 28.33 -18.30 -2.22
C ALA A 213 28.14 -19.54 -1.34
N PRO A 214 29.04 -19.83 -0.36
CA PRO A 214 28.85 -20.97 0.55
C PRO A 214 27.60 -20.85 1.44
N LEU A 215 27.22 -19.63 1.84
CA LEU A 215 26.04 -19.41 2.70
C LEU A 215 24.72 -19.74 1.99
N TYR A 216 24.72 -19.71 0.66
CA TYR A 216 23.55 -20.02 -0.17
C TYR A 216 23.69 -21.34 -0.95
N GLY A 217 24.76 -22.10 -0.72
CA GLY A 217 25.01 -23.35 -1.45
C GLY A 217 25.25 -23.15 -2.96
N LEU A 218 25.75 -21.98 -3.36
CA LEU A 218 26.08 -21.68 -4.76
C LEU A 218 27.49 -22.18 -5.07
N SER A 219 27.64 -22.92 -6.17
CA SER A 219 28.95 -23.26 -6.71
C SER A 219 29.61 -21.99 -7.28
N PRO A 220 30.90 -21.72 -7.01
CA PRO A 220 31.60 -20.64 -7.67
C PRO A 220 31.59 -20.90 -9.18
N VAL A 221 31.12 -19.91 -9.95
CA VAL A 221 31.21 -19.98 -11.41
C VAL A 221 32.70 -19.91 -11.76
N ILE A 222 33.29 -21.05 -12.13
CA ILE A 222 34.62 -21.10 -12.71
C ILE A 222 34.52 -20.45 -14.08
N ASP A 223 35.15 -19.29 -14.24
CA ASP A 223 35.27 -18.61 -15.53
C ASP A 223 36.22 -19.45 -16.41
N ASN A 224 35.68 -20.35 -17.21
CA ASN A 224 36.45 -21.12 -18.21
C ASN A 224 36.84 -20.26 -19.41
N ARG A 225 37.34 -19.04 -19.19
CA ARG A 225 37.93 -18.20 -20.23
C ARG A 225 39.36 -17.90 -19.81
N TYR A 226 40.31 -18.37 -20.64
CA TYR A 226 41.75 -18.56 -20.41
C TYR A 226 42.04 -19.86 -19.64
N GLU A 227 42.39 -20.98 -20.29
CA GLU A 227 43.59 -21.17 -21.10
C GLU A 227 43.31 -21.90 -22.42
N SER A 228 43.86 -21.35 -23.51
CA SER A 228 44.15 -22.09 -24.73
C SER A 228 45.59 -22.57 -24.63
N GLU A 229 45.82 -23.86 -24.40
CA GLU A 229 47.08 -24.54 -24.70
C GLU A 229 46.79 -26.06 -24.82
N ASP A 230 46.80 -26.51 -26.07
CA ASP A 230 47.24 -27.79 -26.65
C ASP A 230 47.24 -29.10 -25.83
N GLU A 231 46.65 -30.14 -26.46
CA GLU A 231 47.00 -31.59 -26.43
C GLU A 231 46.96 -32.31 -25.06
N GLU A 232 46.53 -33.56 -24.85
CA GLU A 232 46.19 -34.76 -25.62
C GLU A 232 45.50 -35.72 -24.59
N ASP A 233 44.69 -36.66 -25.08
CA ASP A 233 44.28 -37.96 -24.51
C ASP A 233 44.31 -38.25 -22.99
N TYR A 234 43.22 -38.80 -22.44
CA TYR A 234 43.13 -40.23 -22.10
C TYR A 234 41.72 -40.62 -21.57
N ASP A 235 41.36 -41.85 -21.94
CA ASP A 235 40.14 -42.61 -21.66
C ASP A 235 39.74 -42.79 -20.18
N ASN A 236 38.41 -42.96 -20.01
CA ASN A 236 37.65 -43.83 -19.11
C ASN A 236 38.22 -44.21 -17.72
N GLU A 237 37.41 -43.99 -16.68
CA GLU A 237 36.77 -45.07 -15.91
C GLU A 237 35.86 -44.53 -14.77
N ASP A 238 34.61 -44.97 -14.82
CA ASP A 238 33.82 -45.64 -13.78
C ASP A 238 33.46 -44.99 -12.41
N ASP A 239 32.16 -45.21 -12.13
CA ASP A 239 31.44 -45.40 -10.86
C ASP A 239 31.66 -44.49 -9.63
N GLY A 240 30.55 -43.93 -9.15
CA GLY A 240 30.41 -43.57 -7.74
C GLY A 240 29.17 -42.74 -7.44
N GLY A 241 28.00 -43.38 -7.40
CA GLY A 241 26.72 -42.73 -7.11
C GLY A 241 26.61 -42.09 -5.71
N TYR A 242 25.82 -41.01 -5.62
CA TYR A 242 25.21 -40.56 -4.36
C TYR A 242 23.79 -40.06 -4.58
N GLU A 243 22.95 -40.46 -3.64
CA GLU A 243 21.50 -40.52 -3.68
C GLU A 243 20.77 -39.17 -3.60
N ASP A 244 19.63 -39.20 -4.28
CA ASP A 244 18.45 -38.36 -4.24
C ASP A 244 18.04 -37.89 -2.82
N ASN A 245 17.72 -36.61 -2.67
CA ASN A 245 16.79 -36.13 -1.64
C ASN A 245 15.92 -35.01 -2.24
N LYS A 246 14.80 -35.44 -2.81
CA LYS A 246 13.70 -34.61 -3.31
C LYS A 246 13.01 -33.87 -2.16
N TYR A 247 12.92 -32.55 -2.28
CA TYR A 247 11.87 -31.79 -1.60
C TYR A 247 10.68 -31.66 -2.56
N GLU A 248 9.62 -32.40 -2.23
CA GLU A 248 8.31 -32.35 -2.87
C GLU A 248 7.62 -31.03 -2.46
N TYR A 249 7.40 -30.13 -3.42
CA TYR A 249 6.45 -29.03 -3.26
C TYR A 249 5.13 -29.45 -3.89
N ALA A 250 4.04 -29.35 -3.12
CA ALA A 250 2.70 -29.67 -3.54
C ALA A 250 2.20 -28.57 -4.52
N ASP A 251 1.92 -28.99 -5.75
CA ASP A 251 1.18 -28.21 -6.74
C ASP A 251 -0.31 -28.16 -6.35
N GLU A 252 -0.84 -26.95 -6.15
CA GLU A 252 -2.28 -26.68 -6.28
C GLU A 252 -2.47 -25.81 -7.53
N ASP A 253 -2.90 -26.48 -8.61
CA ASP A 253 -3.21 -25.90 -9.91
C ASP A 253 -4.31 -24.84 -9.83
N TYR A 254 -3.95 -23.60 -10.15
CA TYR A 254 -4.89 -22.61 -10.67
C TYR A 254 -4.41 -22.17 -12.07
N GLU A 255 -5.03 -22.75 -13.10
CA GLU A 255 -4.85 -22.37 -14.51
C GLU A 255 -5.26 -20.90 -14.72
N TYR A 256 -4.27 -20.01 -14.80
CA TYR A 256 -4.40 -18.72 -15.48
C TYR A 256 -3.81 -18.88 -16.87
N GLN A 257 -4.54 -18.48 -17.91
CA GLN A 257 -4.00 -18.52 -19.27
C GLN A 257 -2.83 -17.55 -19.40
N ASP A 258 -1.64 -18.11 -19.62
CA ASP A 258 -0.40 -17.40 -19.95
C ASP A 258 -0.60 -16.52 -21.19
N ILE A 259 -0.81 -15.22 -20.96
CA ILE A 259 -0.36 -14.20 -21.91
C ILE A 259 1.04 -13.78 -21.47
N ILE A 260 2.00 -14.71 -21.57
CA ILE A 260 3.42 -14.40 -21.42
C ILE A 260 3.85 -13.76 -22.75
N ASN A 261 3.85 -12.43 -22.80
CA ASN A 261 4.76 -11.73 -23.68
C ASN A 261 6.16 -11.87 -23.08
N ASP A 262 7.05 -12.54 -23.80
CA ASP A 262 8.47 -12.58 -23.48
C ASP A 262 9.01 -11.13 -23.45
N GLY A 263 9.36 -10.63 -22.26
CA GLY A 263 9.80 -9.25 -22.02
C GLY A 263 11.06 -8.85 -22.80
N ALA A 264 11.73 -9.81 -23.45
CA ALA A 264 12.96 -9.64 -24.20
C ALA A 264 12.89 -8.67 -25.41
N ASN A 265 11.70 -8.24 -25.84
CA ASN A 265 11.53 -7.37 -27.02
C ASN A 265 10.96 -5.97 -26.71
N VAL A 266 10.80 -5.59 -25.43
CA VAL A 266 10.30 -4.24 -25.10
C VAL A 266 11.44 -3.24 -25.21
N GLU A 267 11.44 -2.46 -26.29
CA GLU A 267 12.48 -1.45 -26.52
C GLU A 267 12.16 -0.08 -25.88
N LYS A 268 10.92 0.14 -25.46
CA LYS A 268 10.43 1.44 -24.98
C LYS A 268 9.41 1.25 -23.86
N THR A 269 9.65 1.91 -22.74
CA THR A 269 8.74 1.91 -21.60
C THR A 269 8.42 3.35 -21.21
N ALA A 270 7.14 3.67 -21.05
CA ALA A 270 6.71 4.99 -20.58
C ALA A 270 6.02 4.88 -19.22
N TRP A 271 6.27 5.89 -18.38
CA TRP A 271 5.54 6.14 -17.13
C TRP A 271 5.26 7.63 -16.98
N PRO A 272 4.01 8.07 -16.77
CA PRO A 272 2.74 7.31 -16.79
C PRO A 272 2.57 6.40 -18.01
N ALA A 273 1.91 5.25 -17.78
CA ALA A 273 1.55 4.32 -18.86
C ALA A 273 0.41 4.87 -19.72
N GLU A 274 0.15 4.24 -20.86
CA GLU A 274 -0.87 4.70 -21.82
C GLU A 274 -2.29 4.62 -21.27
N ASN A 275 -2.60 3.61 -20.43
CA ASN A 275 -3.78 3.59 -19.58
C ASN A 275 -3.34 3.67 -18.12
N MET A 276 -3.42 4.85 -17.51
CA MET A 276 -2.89 5.11 -16.19
C MET A 276 -4.01 5.37 -15.16
N PRO A 277 -4.08 4.57 -14.09
CA PRO A 277 -4.97 4.87 -12.97
C PRO A 277 -4.59 6.16 -12.24
N LEU A 278 -5.59 6.97 -11.88
CA LEU A 278 -5.39 8.19 -11.09
C LEU A 278 -4.72 7.94 -9.74
N GLN A 279 -4.89 6.74 -9.16
CA GLN A 279 -4.30 6.36 -7.87
C GLN A 279 -2.77 6.28 -7.90
N TYR A 280 -2.13 6.24 -9.09
CA TYR A 280 -0.68 6.15 -9.24
C TYR A 280 -0.05 7.39 -9.88
N ILE A 281 -0.82 8.46 -10.09
CA ILE A 281 -0.34 9.71 -10.69
C ILE A 281 -0.80 10.93 -9.89
N ASN A 282 0.10 11.90 -9.74
CA ASN A 282 -0.23 13.22 -9.21
C ASN A 282 0.58 14.28 -9.95
N LYS A 283 0.22 15.57 -9.80
CA LYS A 283 0.84 16.70 -10.53
C LYS A 283 2.37 16.82 -10.39
N SER A 284 2.94 16.19 -9.36
CA SER A 284 4.36 16.23 -9.09
C SER A 284 5.14 15.06 -9.71
N LEU A 285 4.44 14.05 -10.26
CA LEU A 285 5.05 12.90 -10.91
C LEU A 285 5.73 13.35 -12.23
N PRO A 286 7.04 13.15 -12.40
CA PRO A 286 7.69 13.34 -13.69
C PRO A 286 7.30 12.21 -14.64
N PHE A 287 6.93 12.59 -15.86
CA PHE A 287 6.83 11.67 -16.99
C PHE A 287 8.24 11.21 -17.38
N SER A 288 8.34 9.98 -17.84
CA SER A 288 9.58 9.40 -18.31
C SER A 288 9.30 8.43 -19.45
N LEU A 289 10.13 8.48 -20.48
CA LEU A 289 10.21 7.47 -21.54
C LEU A 289 11.61 6.86 -21.50
N GLN A 290 11.70 5.59 -21.12
CA GLN A 290 12.89 4.77 -21.18
C GLN A 290 13.03 4.16 -22.58
N LEU A 291 14.24 4.16 -23.13
CA LEU A 291 14.58 3.69 -24.47
C LEU A 291 15.72 2.68 -24.43
N GLY A 292 15.60 1.64 -25.24
CA GLY A 292 16.59 0.58 -25.41
C GLY A 292 17.86 1.05 -26.12
N SER A 293 18.87 0.20 -26.14
CA SER A 293 20.21 0.51 -26.67
C SER A 293 20.27 0.88 -28.15
N ALA A 294 19.24 0.55 -28.94
CA ALA A 294 19.13 0.95 -30.33
C ALA A 294 18.77 2.44 -30.53
N TYR A 295 18.38 3.13 -29.45
CA TYR A 295 17.92 4.51 -29.47
C TYR A 295 18.92 5.43 -28.78
N GLU A 296 19.12 6.60 -29.39
CA GLU A 296 19.96 7.67 -28.85
C GLU A 296 19.10 8.93 -28.64
N ALA A 297 19.34 9.61 -27.52
CA ALA A 297 18.69 10.86 -27.18
C ALA A 297 19.74 11.86 -26.70
N ASP A 298 19.90 12.94 -27.48
CA ASP A 298 20.72 14.09 -27.11
C ASP A 298 19.81 15.19 -26.57
N ILE A 299 20.07 15.63 -25.33
CA ILE A 299 19.30 16.69 -24.68
C ILE A 299 19.23 17.98 -25.52
N ASP A 300 20.23 18.23 -26.38
CA ASP A 300 20.26 19.40 -27.26
C ASP A 300 19.29 19.31 -28.45
N GLN A 301 18.85 18.11 -28.78
CA GLN A 301 17.99 17.81 -29.93
C GLN A 301 16.55 17.47 -29.51
N ILE A 302 16.38 16.88 -28.33
CA ILE A 302 15.07 16.41 -27.87
C ILE A 302 14.14 17.58 -27.58
N LYS A 303 12.91 17.46 -28.10
CA LYS A 303 11.78 18.31 -27.75
C LYS A 303 10.56 17.45 -27.50
N VAL A 304 9.95 17.61 -26.33
CA VAL A 304 8.71 16.95 -25.97
C VAL A 304 7.57 17.95 -26.09
N THR A 305 6.55 17.61 -26.86
CA THR A 305 5.29 18.33 -26.94
C THR A 305 4.19 17.50 -26.29
N MET A 306 3.52 18.05 -25.28
CA MET A 306 2.41 17.39 -24.60
C MET A 306 1.13 18.22 -24.77
N ILE A 307 0.06 17.60 -25.28
CA ILE A 307 -1.21 18.28 -25.56
C ILE A 307 -2.33 17.57 -24.81
N ASN A 308 -3.05 18.29 -23.95
CA ASN A 308 -4.27 17.77 -23.35
C ASN A 308 -5.38 17.75 -24.42
N SER A 309 -5.83 16.57 -24.84
CA SER A 309 -6.74 16.37 -25.97
C SER A 309 -8.15 16.94 -25.74
N LYS A 310 -8.55 17.11 -24.48
CA LYS A 310 -9.85 17.72 -24.13
C LYS A 310 -9.83 19.25 -24.18
N THR A 311 -8.74 19.86 -23.72
CA THR A 311 -8.65 21.32 -23.56
C THR A 311 -7.88 22.00 -24.69
N GLY A 312 -7.06 21.26 -25.43
CA GLY A 312 -6.11 21.80 -26.41
C GLY A 312 -4.88 22.46 -25.78
N ASN A 313 -4.75 22.45 -24.44
CA ASN A 313 -3.61 23.04 -23.75
C ASN A 313 -2.32 22.30 -24.15
N LYS A 314 -1.38 23.07 -24.70
CA LYS A 314 -0.09 22.58 -25.18
C LYS A 314 1.04 23.00 -24.24
N MET A 315 1.87 22.04 -23.85
CA MET A 315 3.10 22.23 -23.09
C MET A 315 4.28 21.73 -23.92
N ILE A 316 5.42 22.40 -23.82
CA ILE A 316 6.65 22.05 -24.55
C ILE A 316 7.79 21.97 -23.54
N PHE A 317 8.60 20.92 -23.65
CA PHE A 317 9.76 20.67 -22.80
C PHE A 317 10.98 20.43 -23.68
N ASP A 318 12.06 21.12 -23.36
CA ASP A 318 13.37 20.99 -24.00
C ASP A 318 14.46 21.42 -23.01
N LYS A 319 15.72 21.44 -23.44
CA LYS A 319 16.87 21.81 -22.60
C LYS A 319 16.78 23.14 -21.85
N SER A 320 15.87 24.04 -22.23
CA SER A 320 15.62 25.30 -21.52
C SER A 320 14.74 25.13 -20.28
N THR A 321 14.02 24.01 -20.16
CA THR A 321 13.08 23.73 -19.07
C THR A 321 13.77 22.96 -17.93
N LYS A 322 14.33 23.66 -16.95
CA LYS A 322 15.21 23.03 -15.93
C LYS A 322 14.85 23.34 -14.47
N GLU A 323 13.63 23.78 -14.18
CA GLU A 323 13.21 24.08 -12.82
C GLU A 323 12.84 22.81 -12.05
N LYS A 324 13.79 22.27 -11.26
CA LYS A 324 13.58 21.05 -10.45
C LYS A 324 12.42 21.11 -9.46
N ASN A 325 11.94 22.30 -9.11
CA ASN A 325 10.76 22.52 -8.26
C ASN A 325 9.53 23.04 -9.04
N GLY A 326 9.58 23.00 -10.37
CA GLY A 326 8.53 23.45 -11.28
C GLY A 326 8.51 22.58 -12.54
N ALA A 327 8.42 23.24 -13.69
CA ALA A 327 8.54 22.56 -14.97
C ALA A 327 9.97 22.05 -15.18
N TYR A 328 10.12 20.78 -15.48
CA TYR A 328 11.41 20.12 -15.56
C TYR A 328 11.57 19.30 -16.84
N PHE A 329 12.80 19.20 -17.33
CA PHE A 329 13.19 18.39 -18.47
C PHE A 329 14.66 17.99 -18.36
N THR A 330 14.94 16.72 -18.65
CA THR A 330 16.30 16.23 -18.86
C THR A 330 16.30 14.99 -19.76
N VAL A 331 17.49 14.64 -20.24
CA VAL A 331 17.77 13.32 -20.82
C VAL A 331 18.86 12.68 -19.98
N ASN A 332 18.67 11.41 -19.62
CA ASN A 332 19.59 10.64 -18.79
C ASN A 332 20.04 9.37 -19.52
N ASN A 333 21.34 9.31 -19.82
CA ASN A 333 21.98 8.16 -20.47
C ASN A 333 22.83 7.34 -19.48
N GLY A 334 22.47 7.39 -18.19
CA GLY A 334 23.26 6.85 -17.07
C GLY A 334 23.26 5.33 -16.92
N GLY A 335 22.64 4.58 -17.83
CA GLY A 335 22.67 3.11 -17.85
C GLY A 335 21.91 2.47 -16.69
N TYR A 336 20.60 2.26 -16.85
CA TYR A 336 19.75 1.54 -15.90
C TYR A 336 18.99 0.44 -16.64
N GLY A 337 19.07 -0.79 -16.13
CA GLY A 337 18.45 -1.96 -16.75
C GLY A 337 18.80 -2.13 -18.22
N ASP A 338 17.90 -2.75 -18.96
CA ASP A 338 18.01 -2.96 -20.40
C ASP A 338 17.64 -1.69 -21.22
N LEU A 339 17.12 -0.65 -20.55
CA LEU A 339 16.72 0.63 -21.16
C LEU A 339 17.62 1.78 -20.67
N PRO A 340 18.85 1.91 -21.23
CA PRO A 340 19.90 2.77 -20.69
C PRO A 340 19.63 4.27 -20.81
N THR A 341 18.73 4.66 -21.71
CA THR A 341 18.38 6.05 -22.01
C THR A 341 17.01 6.38 -21.44
N ALA A 342 16.85 7.56 -20.82
CA ALA A 342 15.55 8.06 -20.36
C ALA A 342 15.37 9.54 -20.72
N ILE A 343 14.25 9.85 -21.38
CA ILE A 343 13.77 11.22 -21.58
C ILE A 343 12.78 11.50 -20.45
N ILE A 344 13.03 12.54 -19.65
CA ILE A 344 12.27 12.81 -18.42
C ILE A 344 11.75 14.25 -18.47
N TRP A 345 10.46 14.44 -18.19
CA TRP A 345 9.85 15.77 -18.14
C TRP A 345 8.76 15.86 -17.07
N ARG A 346 8.52 17.07 -16.56
CA ARG A 346 7.42 17.32 -15.63
C ARG A 346 6.74 18.65 -15.96
N PRO A 347 5.42 18.67 -16.13
CA PRO A 347 4.64 19.90 -16.24
C PRO A 347 4.81 20.84 -15.03
N ASN A 348 4.59 22.15 -15.22
CA ASN A 348 4.54 23.06 -14.08
C ASN A 348 3.30 22.76 -13.22
N TYR A 349 3.41 22.88 -11.90
CA TYR A 349 2.29 22.70 -10.97
C TYR A 349 1.12 23.65 -11.20
N ASN A 350 1.36 24.78 -11.88
CA ASN A 350 0.32 25.74 -12.26
C ASN A 350 -0.40 25.37 -13.56
N ASP A 351 0.26 24.66 -14.47
CA ASP A 351 -0.31 24.21 -15.74
C ASP A 351 -1.24 23.01 -15.52
N ILE A 352 -0.87 22.12 -14.59
CA ILE A 352 -1.70 20.99 -14.15
C ILE A 352 -1.90 21.06 -12.65
N LYS A 353 -3.06 21.58 -12.23
CA LYS A 353 -3.44 21.67 -10.80
C LYS A 353 -3.79 20.31 -10.21
N GLU A 354 -4.44 19.47 -11.00
CA GLU A 354 -4.85 18.11 -10.68
C GLU A 354 -5.09 17.35 -11.98
N TYR A 355 -4.89 16.04 -11.96
CA TYR A 355 -5.29 15.14 -13.03
C TYR A 355 -6.71 14.63 -12.78
N LYS A 356 -7.51 14.47 -13.84
CA LYS A 356 -8.91 14.07 -13.74
C LYS A 356 -9.23 12.83 -14.54
N ASP A 357 -10.33 12.20 -14.15
CA ASP A 357 -10.87 11.05 -14.85
C ASP A 357 -11.15 11.38 -16.33
N GLY A 358 -10.70 10.49 -17.20
CA GLY A 358 -10.75 10.61 -18.64
C GLY A 358 -9.81 11.66 -19.26
N ASP A 359 -8.98 12.37 -18.49
CA ASP A 359 -7.96 13.25 -19.09
C ASP A 359 -7.09 12.45 -20.07
N GLN A 360 -6.70 13.09 -21.18
CA GLN A 360 -5.86 12.48 -22.21
C GLN A 360 -4.77 13.46 -22.61
N TYR A 361 -3.53 12.97 -22.64
CA TYR A 361 -2.35 13.74 -23.02
C TYR A 361 -1.67 13.04 -24.20
N ASN A 362 -1.74 13.65 -25.37
CA ASN A 362 -0.97 13.23 -26.53
C ASN A 362 0.45 13.74 -26.36
N VAL A 363 1.43 12.83 -26.37
CA VAL A 363 2.85 13.11 -26.23
C VAL A 363 3.53 12.86 -27.56
N HIS A 364 4.22 13.89 -28.05
CA HIS A 364 5.07 13.84 -29.24
C HIS A 364 6.50 14.17 -28.85
N ILE A 365 7.46 13.35 -29.26
CA ILE A 365 8.88 13.54 -28.96
C ILE A 365 9.65 13.60 -30.28
N ASP A 366 10.23 14.76 -30.54
CA ASP A 366 11.13 15.00 -31.66
C ASP A 366 12.59 14.79 -31.24
N GLY A 367 13.45 14.46 -32.22
CA GLY A 367 14.92 14.47 -32.06
C GLY A 367 15.51 13.19 -31.49
N VAL A 368 14.75 12.09 -31.47
CA VAL A 368 15.28 10.76 -31.13
C VAL A 368 15.93 10.17 -32.37
N GLU A 369 17.05 9.48 -32.20
CA GLU A 369 17.67 8.70 -33.27
C GLU A 369 17.53 7.21 -32.96
N LYS A 370 17.21 6.39 -33.95
CA LYS A 370 17.22 4.93 -33.85
C LYS A 370 18.20 4.38 -34.87
N SER A 371 19.26 3.73 -34.41
CA SER A 371 20.34 3.28 -35.29
C SER A 371 20.87 4.40 -36.21
N ARG A 372 21.00 5.62 -35.67
CA ARG A 372 21.46 6.86 -36.34
C ARG A 372 20.50 7.45 -37.37
N GLU A 373 19.28 6.95 -37.48
CA GLU A 373 18.23 7.56 -38.30
C GLU A 373 17.27 8.35 -37.41
N PRO A 374 16.95 9.62 -37.76
CA PRO A 374 15.98 10.41 -37.01
C PRO A 374 14.60 9.75 -37.03
N ILE A 375 13.98 9.66 -35.85
CA ILE A 375 12.61 9.21 -35.65
C ILE A 375 11.88 10.17 -34.70
N ASN A 376 10.54 10.15 -34.79
CA ASN A 376 9.69 10.75 -33.78
C ASN A 376 9.02 9.64 -32.97
N ILE A 377 8.67 9.92 -31.72
CA ILE A 377 7.90 9.00 -30.88
C ILE A 377 6.58 9.66 -30.48
N ASP A 378 5.48 8.95 -30.73
CA ASP A 378 4.11 9.40 -30.44
C ASP A 378 3.38 8.38 -29.57
N TYR A 379 2.78 8.84 -28.47
CA TYR A 379 1.88 8.02 -27.66
C TYR A 379 0.87 8.87 -26.89
N THR A 380 -0.15 8.22 -26.33
CA THR A 380 -1.20 8.91 -25.57
C THR A 380 -1.31 8.33 -24.17
N VAL A 381 -1.30 9.21 -23.16
CA VAL A 381 -1.62 8.85 -21.78
C VAL A 381 -3.08 9.15 -21.52
N LYS A 382 -3.89 8.12 -21.29
CA LYS A 382 -5.28 8.19 -20.86
C LYS A 382 -5.35 7.92 -19.37
N LEU A 383 -5.92 8.88 -18.65
CA LEU A 383 -6.14 8.78 -17.21
C LEU A 383 -7.55 8.29 -16.94
N PHE A 384 -7.68 7.36 -16.00
CA PHE A 384 -8.98 6.86 -15.57
C PHE A 384 -9.00 6.62 -14.07
N ASP A 385 -10.17 6.77 -13.48
CA ASP A 385 -10.37 6.50 -12.06
C ASP A 385 -10.71 5.03 -11.84
N LEU A 386 -9.87 4.29 -11.11
CA LEU A 386 -10.18 2.91 -10.74
C LEU A 386 -11.48 2.80 -9.94
N GLU A 387 -11.91 3.83 -9.21
CA GLU A 387 -13.17 3.81 -8.47
C GLU A 387 -14.40 3.61 -9.37
N ASN A 388 -14.32 4.06 -10.64
CA ASN A 388 -15.41 3.91 -11.59
C ASN A 388 -15.59 2.45 -12.06
N ILE A 389 -14.55 1.62 -11.91
CA ILE A 389 -14.46 0.24 -12.45
C ILE A 389 -14.40 -0.80 -11.33
N LEU A 390 -13.72 -0.46 -10.24
CA LEU A 390 -13.72 -1.13 -8.96
C LEU A 390 -14.69 -0.37 -8.03
N PRO A 391 -16.02 -0.51 -8.22
CA PRO A 391 -16.97 0.13 -7.33
C PRO A 391 -16.76 -0.38 -5.91
N ASN A 392 -16.86 0.55 -4.99
CA ASN A 392 -16.13 0.54 -3.76
C ASN A 392 -17.12 0.45 -2.58
N TRP A 393 -16.85 -0.52 -1.70
CA TRP A 393 -17.42 -0.69 -0.35
C TRP A 393 -18.94 -0.97 -0.25
N GLU A 394 -19.27 -2.18 0.19
CA GLU A 394 -20.53 -2.46 0.86
C GLU A 394 -20.24 -2.56 2.36
N LEU A 395 -20.88 -1.71 3.16
CA LEU A 395 -20.96 -1.96 4.59
C LEU A 395 -21.77 -3.22 4.83
N ASP A 396 -21.19 -4.16 5.58
CA ASP A 396 -21.90 -5.36 6.05
C ASP A 396 -23.09 -5.02 6.98
N GLN A 397 -23.30 -3.74 7.32
CA GLN A 397 -24.33 -3.28 8.25
C GLN A 397 -25.02 -2.00 7.77
N ASP A 398 -26.35 -2.04 7.72
CA ASP A 398 -27.24 -0.91 7.43
C ASP A 398 -27.39 0.05 8.64
N GLN A 399 -27.05 -0.41 9.84
CA GLN A 399 -27.04 0.37 11.08
C GLN A 399 -26.06 -0.21 12.10
N ILE A 400 -25.39 0.66 12.85
CA ILE A 400 -24.56 0.27 14.00
C ILE A 400 -25.30 0.56 15.31
N THR A 401 -25.45 -0.47 16.15
CA THR A 401 -26.02 -0.33 17.51
C THR A 401 -24.99 -0.68 18.59
N ILE A 402 -24.76 0.22 19.54
CA ILE A 402 -23.75 0.06 20.60
C ILE A 402 -24.39 0.31 21.97
N GLU A 403 -24.08 -0.53 22.95
CA GLU A 403 -24.42 -0.23 24.35
C GLU A 403 -23.46 0.82 24.94
N VAL A 404 -23.97 1.72 25.81
CA VAL A 404 -23.12 2.69 26.53
C VAL A 404 -21.96 1.98 27.24
N GLY A 405 -20.73 2.41 26.97
CA GLY A 405 -19.51 1.86 27.53
C GLY A 405 -18.93 0.66 26.77
N ASN A 406 -19.69 0.03 25.87
CA ASN A 406 -19.18 -1.02 24.99
C ASN A 406 -18.58 -0.41 23.71
N LYS A 407 -17.74 -1.20 23.04
CA LYS A 407 -17.13 -0.87 21.74
C LYS A 407 -17.57 -1.88 20.67
N THR A 408 -17.54 -1.46 19.42
CA THR A 408 -17.71 -2.32 18.24
C THR A 408 -16.81 -1.82 17.11
N SER A 409 -16.50 -2.69 16.16
CA SER A 409 -15.84 -2.29 14.92
C SER A 409 -16.86 -1.76 13.93
N VAL A 410 -16.55 -0.63 13.30
CA VAL A 410 -17.15 -0.11 12.07
C VAL A 410 -16.31 -0.72 10.95
N LYS A 411 -16.60 -1.97 10.57
CA LYS A 411 -15.95 -2.56 9.38
C LYS A 411 -16.51 -1.84 8.16
N ALA A 412 -15.87 -0.76 7.75
CA ALA A 412 -16.30 0.04 6.60
C ALA A 412 -16.10 -0.68 5.26
N LEU A 413 -15.45 -1.84 5.26
CA LEU A 413 -14.87 -2.39 4.06
C LEU A 413 -15.22 -3.88 3.97
N LYS A 414 -15.92 -4.28 2.90
CA LYS A 414 -15.40 -5.40 2.13
C LYS A 414 -13.97 -5.00 1.78
N ASP A 415 -13.03 -5.48 2.58
CA ASP A 415 -11.62 -5.40 2.27
C ASP A 415 -11.43 -6.27 1.03
N TYR A 416 -11.43 -5.63 -0.13
CA TYR A 416 -11.08 -6.31 -1.36
C TYR A 416 -9.55 -6.53 -1.46
N GLY A 417 -8.79 -6.20 -0.40
CA GLY A 417 -7.35 -6.36 -0.29
C GLY A 417 -6.57 -5.21 -0.92
N TYR A 418 -7.23 -4.28 -1.62
CA TYR A 418 -6.49 -3.30 -2.42
C TYR A 418 -5.80 -2.24 -1.58
N GLU A 419 -6.33 -1.94 -0.38
CA GLU A 419 -5.89 -0.90 0.55
C GLU A 419 -5.76 0.53 -0.01
N LEU A 420 -5.59 0.73 -1.32
CA LEU A 420 -5.65 1.98 -2.10
C LEU A 420 -6.81 2.91 -1.70
N PHE A 421 -7.90 2.32 -1.18
CA PHE A 421 -9.18 2.97 -0.93
C PHE A 421 -9.61 2.86 0.54
N THR A 422 -9.06 3.68 1.43
CA THR A 422 -9.54 3.80 2.83
C THR A 422 -10.46 5.01 2.99
N PRO A 423 -11.79 4.83 3.19
CA PRO A 423 -12.69 5.94 3.48
C PRO A 423 -12.30 6.58 4.81
N SER A 424 -12.34 7.91 4.85
CA SER A 424 -12.35 8.62 6.11
C SER A 424 -13.65 8.28 6.85
N ILE A 425 -13.51 7.84 8.10
CA ILE A 425 -14.64 7.46 8.95
C ILE A 425 -14.80 8.53 10.03
N GLN A 426 -15.94 9.19 10.04
CA GLN A 426 -16.22 10.28 10.99
C GLN A 426 -17.60 10.14 11.62
N LEU A 427 -17.82 10.85 12.72
CA LEU A 427 -19.16 11.00 13.29
C LEU A 427 -19.74 12.33 12.83
N ASP A 428 -21.04 12.34 12.55
CA ASP A 428 -21.74 13.61 12.42
C ASP A 428 -21.84 14.32 13.78
N LYS A 429 -22.24 15.60 13.76
CA LYS A 429 -22.40 16.43 14.99
C LYS A 429 -23.32 15.82 16.04
N LYS A 430 -24.22 14.89 15.66
CA LYS A 430 -25.09 14.17 16.61
C LYS A 430 -24.38 12.94 17.17
N GLY A 431 -23.65 12.20 16.33
CA GLY A 431 -22.81 11.05 16.63
C GLY A 431 -21.72 11.38 17.66
N GLU A 432 -21.00 12.48 17.48
CA GLU A 432 -19.94 12.94 18.39
C GLU A 432 -20.42 13.15 19.84
N LYS A 433 -21.71 13.46 20.02
CA LYS A 433 -22.31 13.64 21.35
C LYS A 433 -22.56 12.31 22.07
N ILE A 434 -22.67 11.22 21.31
CA ILE A 434 -23.14 9.92 21.80
C ILE A 434 -22.08 8.81 21.71
N ALA A 435 -21.03 8.98 20.92
CA ALA A 435 -19.95 8.02 20.73
C ALA A 435 -18.63 8.70 20.38
N TYR A 436 -17.54 7.94 20.35
CA TYR A 436 -16.22 8.38 19.91
C TYR A 436 -15.39 7.20 19.39
N PHE A 437 -14.46 7.46 18.47
CA PHE A 437 -13.51 6.45 17.97
C PHE A 437 -12.38 6.20 18.97
N LEU A 438 -11.96 4.94 19.09
CA LEU A 438 -10.80 4.49 19.85
C LEU A 438 -9.57 4.31 18.94
N ASP A 439 -9.81 3.94 17.70
CA ASP A 439 -8.88 3.85 16.58
C ASP A 439 -9.70 4.08 15.28
N ASP A 440 -9.06 3.97 14.11
CA ASP A 440 -9.66 4.27 12.81
C ASP A 440 -10.91 3.44 12.49
N GLN A 441 -11.12 2.29 13.15
CA GLN A 441 -12.23 1.38 12.86
C GLN A 441 -13.04 0.96 14.10
N VAL A 442 -12.64 1.34 15.31
CA VAL A 442 -13.31 0.92 16.55
C VAL A 442 -13.99 2.10 17.20
N ILE A 443 -15.31 2.00 17.35
CA ILE A 443 -16.15 3.02 17.97
C ILE A 443 -16.65 2.57 19.34
N LYS A 444 -16.73 3.51 20.30
CA LYS A 444 -17.24 3.28 21.66
C LYS A 444 -18.43 4.17 21.99
N GLY A 445 -19.48 3.58 22.56
CA GLY A 445 -20.69 4.28 22.98
C GLY A 445 -20.48 5.09 24.27
N LYS A 446 -20.82 6.38 24.26
CA LYS A 446 -20.69 7.33 25.38
C LYS A 446 -22.02 7.62 26.09
N LYS A 447 -23.08 7.87 25.32
CA LYS A 447 -24.39 8.29 25.85
C LYS A 447 -25.51 7.78 24.97
N VAL A 448 -26.65 7.45 25.56
CA VAL A 448 -27.86 7.04 24.82
C VAL A 448 -28.27 8.12 23.82
N GLY A 449 -28.53 7.72 22.58
CA GLY A 449 -29.04 8.60 21.52
C GLY A 449 -28.86 8.03 20.12
N THR A 450 -29.13 8.86 19.11
CA THR A 450 -28.97 8.54 17.69
C THR A 450 -28.14 9.62 17.01
N GLY A 451 -27.29 9.20 16.08
CA GLY A 451 -26.48 10.05 15.22
C GLY A 451 -26.14 9.29 13.96
N ASN A 452 -25.11 9.72 13.24
CA ASN A 452 -24.62 9.00 12.07
C ASN A 452 -23.11 8.84 12.11
N ILE A 453 -22.64 7.75 11.53
CA ILE A 453 -21.27 7.61 11.04
C ILE A 453 -21.29 8.03 9.57
N VAL A 454 -20.35 8.88 9.20
CA VAL A 454 -20.17 9.39 7.84
C VAL A 454 -18.90 8.77 7.32
N LEU A 455 -19.03 8.01 6.24
CA LEU A 455 -17.92 7.52 5.45
C LEU A 455 -17.75 8.47 4.28
N GLU A 456 -16.58 9.08 4.16
CA GLU A 456 -16.22 9.94 3.04
C GLU A 456 -14.95 9.41 2.40
N TYR A 457 -15.02 9.07 1.12
CA TYR A 457 -13.87 8.76 0.30
C TYR A 457 -13.96 9.58 -0.98
N TYR A 458 -12.98 10.46 -1.17
CA TYR A 458 -12.93 11.35 -2.32
C TYR A 458 -14.24 12.12 -2.52
N ASN A 459 -14.96 11.86 -3.62
CA ASN A 459 -16.25 12.50 -3.94
C ASN A 459 -17.48 11.67 -3.51
N GLN A 460 -17.26 10.50 -2.90
CA GLN A 460 -18.32 9.61 -2.44
C GLN A 460 -18.58 9.77 -0.95
N LYS A 461 -19.85 9.71 -0.56
CA LYS A 461 -20.30 9.86 0.82
C LYS A 461 -21.39 8.85 1.14
N GLN A 462 -21.15 8.04 2.18
CA GLN A 462 -22.14 7.12 2.74
C GLN A 462 -22.45 7.49 4.19
N ILE A 463 -23.70 7.34 4.59
CA ILE A 463 -24.18 7.69 5.94
C ILE A 463 -24.75 6.44 6.59
N ILE A 464 -24.16 6.00 7.69
CA ILE A 464 -24.63 4.87 8.51
C ILE A 464 -25.35 5.41 9.75
N PRO A 465 -26.62 5.05 9.97
CA PRO A 465 -27.28 5.29 11.23
C PRO A 465 -26.51 4.68 12.41
N LEU A 466 -26.22 5.50 13.42
CA LEU A 466 -25.61 5.08 14.68
C LEU A 466 -26.63 5.21 15.81
N LYS A 467 -26.82 4.12 16.57
CA LYS A 467 -27.70 4.10 17.74
C LYS A 467 -26.94 3.63 18.97
N VAL A 468 -26.85 4.50 19.98
CA VAL A 468 -26.30 4.14 21.28
C VAL A 468 -27.44 3.87 22.26
N ILE A 469 -27.49 2.65 22.79
CA ILE A 469 -28.53 2.16 23.70
C ILE A 469 -28.01 2.00 25.14
N PRO A 470 -28.87 2.00 26.17
CA PRO A 470 -28.43 1.74 27.53
C PRO A 470 -27.75 0.38 27.64
N ASN A 471 -26.64 0.30 28.37
CA ASN A 471 -25.99 -0.98 28.71
C ASN A 471 -26.94 -1.81 29.58
N SER A 472 -27.56 -2.82 28.98
CA SER A 472 -28.81 -3.40 29.46
C SER A 472 -28.62 -4.76 30.14
N LYS A 473 -27.45 -5.02 30.72
CA LYS A 473 -27.19 -6.35 31.28
C LYS A 473 -27.56 -6.51 32.75
N ILE A 474 -27.51 -5.46 33.59
CA ILE A 474 -27.75 -5.62 35.04
C ILE A 474 -28.43 -4.42 35.70
N VAL A 475 -29.14 -4.69 36.80
CA VAL A 475 -29.72 -3.67 37.69
C VAL A 475 -28.59 -2.90 38.38
N GLN A 476 -28.49 -1.58 38.16
CA GLN A 476 -27.48 -0.75 38.82
C GLN A 476 -27.97 -0.23 40.18
N LYS A 477 -29.26 0.12 40.28
CA LYS A 477 -29.86 0.69 41.49
C LYS A 477 -31.30 0.20 41.68
N VAL A 478 -31.66 -0.03 42.95
CA VAL A 478 -33.03 -0.25 43.42
C VAL A 478 -33.39 0.91 44.33
N THR A 479 -34.60 1.44 44.21
CA THR A 479 -35.16 2.46 45.11
C THR A 479 -36.55 2.06 45.56
N LEU A 480 -36.95 2.50 46.75
CA LEU A 480 -38.32 2.37 47.26
C LEU A 480 -39.00 3.74 47.27
N ASN A 481 -40.32 3.75 47.19
CA ASN A 481 -41.12 4.97 47.35
C ASN A 481 -41.00 5.60 48.74
N TYR A 482 -40.57 4.83 49.75
CA TYR A 482 -40.31 5.31 51.11
C TYR A 482 -38.98 4.74 51.64
N ASN A 483 -38.21 5.57 52.32
CA ASN A 483 -37.00 5.16 53.07
C ASN A 483 -37.32 4.94 54.57
N THR A 484 -38.36 5.61 55.07
CA THR A 484 -38.94 5.43 56.40
C THR A 484 -40.46 5.49 56.32
N TYR A 485 -41.16 4.74 57.17
CA TYR A 485 -42.62 4.81 57.27
C TYR A 485 -43.08 4.51 58.69
N GLN A 486 -44.22 5.05 59.12
CA GLN A 486 -44.85 4.73 60.40
C GLN A 486 -46.18 4.04 60.16
N LEU A 487 -46.46 2.97 60.91
CA LEU A 487 -47.72 2.23 60.86
C LEU A 487 -48.29 2.09 62.27
N LYS A 488 -49.60 2.07 62.39
CA LYS A 488 -50.26 1.54 63.59
C LYS A 488 -50.34 0.02 63.53
N LEU A 489 -50.51 -0.62 64.68
CA LEU A 489 -50.62 -2.07 64.75
C LEU A 489 -51.80 -2.56 63.90
N GLY A 490 -51.55 -3.54 63.02
CA GLY A 490 -52.54 -4.10 62.10
C GLY A 490 -52.67 -3.38 60.75
N GLU A 491 -52.15 -2.15 60.62
CA GLU A 491 -52.17 -1.39 59.37
C GLU A 491 -51.24 -1.98 58.30
N LYS A 492 -51.42 -1.49 57.06
CA LYS A 492 -50.69 -1.96 55.88
C LYS A 492 -50.20 -0.79 55.03
N VAL A 493 -49.04 -0.94 54.42
CA VAL A 493 -48.50 -0.01 53.41
C VAL A 493 -48.02 -0.78 52.19
N GLN A 494 -48.18 -0.18 51.00
CA GLN A 494 -47.61 -0.71 49.77
C GLN A 494 -46.25 -0.06 49.49
N LEU A 495 -45.20 -0.87 49.48
CA LEU A 495 -43.88 -0.44 49.00
C LEU A 495 -43.78 -0.76 47.50
N LYS A 496 -43.32 0.21 46.70
CA LYS A 496 -43.08 0.07 45.26
C LYS A 496 -41.59 0.20 44.99
N ALA A 497 -40.98 -0.83 44.39
CA ALA A 497 -39.58 -0.80 43.99
C ALA A 497 -39.42 -0.27 42.56
N LYS A 498 -38.46 0.64 42.34
CA LYS A 498 -38.07 1.13 41.01
C LYS A 498 -36.61 0.76 40.71
N ILE A 499 -36.39 0.16 39.54
CA ILE A 499 -35.07 -0.30 39.05
C ILE A 499 -34.49 0.73 38.07
N THR A 500 -33.17 0.92 38.14
CA THR A 500 -32.40 1.72 37.16
C THR A 500 -31.20 0.91 36.63
N PRO A 501 -30.93 0.90 35.32
CA PRO A 501 -31.77 1.47 34.26
C PRO A 501 -33.10 0.70 34.13
N SER A 502 -34.17 1.38 33.73
CA SER A 502 -35.49 0.74 33.53
C SER A 502 -35.48 -0.31 32.42
N THR A 503 -34.42 -0.35 31.60
CA THR A 503 -34.20 -1.32 30.52
C THR A 503 -33.59 -2.64 30.98
N ALA A 504 -33.11 -2.76 32.23
CA ALA A 504 -32.44 -3.97 32.71
C ALA A 504 -33.21 -5.27 32.37
N LYS A 505 -32.50 -6.29 31.85
CA LYS A 505 -33.09 -7.55 31.35
C LYS A 505 -33.87 -8.31 32.44
N ASN A 506 -33.32 -8.39 33.65
CA ASN A 506 -33.97 -9.01 34.81
C ASN A 506 -34.44 -7.94 35.79
N LYS A 507 -35.75 -7.69 35.84
CA LYS A 507 -36.39 -6.67 36.70
C LYS A 507 -37.00 -7.26 37.97
N LYS A 508 -36.73 -8.52 38.28
CA LYS A 508 -37.32 -9.20 39.44
C LYS A 508 -36.78 -8.59 40.73
N VAL A 509 -37.69 -8.21 41.64
CA VAL A 509 -37.39 -7.74 42.99
C VAL A 509 -38.09 -8.64 44.00
N THR A 510 -37.37 -9.08 45.02
CA THR A 510 -37.91 -9.81 46.16
C THR A 510 -37.92 -8.91 47.40
N PHE A 511 -38.90 -9.10 48.28
CA PHE A 511 -39.02 -8.36 49.53
C PHE A 511 -38.82 -9.28 50.73
N SER A 512 -38.10 -8.81 51.74
CA SER A 512 -37.93 -9.47 53.03
C SER A 512 -38.04 -8.47 54.18
N THR A 513 -38.19 -8.98 55.41
CA THR A 513 -38.24 -8.19 56.65
C THR A 513 -37.07 -8.56 57.55
N SER A 514 -36.57 -7.62 58.34
CA SER A 514 -35.58 -7.89 59.38
C SER A 514 -36.16 -8.54 60.64
N ASN A 515 -37.49 -8.44 60.85
CA ASN A 515 -38.17 -9.06 61.99
C ASN A 515 -39.62 -9.40 61.64
N LEU A 516 -39.92 -10.70 61.54
CA LEU A 516 -41.24 -11.24 61.19
C LEU A 516 -42.29 -11.07 62.30
N HIS A 517 -41.87 -10.83 63.55
CA HIS A 517 -42.79 -10.53 64.65
C HIS A 517 -43.35 -9.11 64.55
N ILE A 518 -42.59 -8.17 63.97
CA ILE A 518 -42.98 -6.75 63.84
C ILE A 518 -43.67 -6.48 62.49
N LEU A 519 -43.13 -7.00 61.39
CA LEU A 519 -43.65 -6.76 60.04
C LEU A 519 -43.75 -8.05 59.24
N LYS A 520 -44.83 -8.22 58.48
CA LYS A 520 -44.92 -9.21 57.39
C LYS A 520 -44.96 -8.51 56.05
N VAL A 521 -44.25 -9.02 55.06
CA VAL A 521 -44.25 -8.47 53.68
C VAL A 521 -44.60 -9.56 52.69
N SER A 522 -45.48 -9.24 51.75
CA SER A 522 -45.88 -10.14 50.64
C SER A 522 -44.88 -10.07 49.47
N LYS A 523 -45.00 -11.01 48.53
CA LYS A 523 -44.19 -11.05 47.29
C LYS A 523 -44.33 -9.76 46.45
N THR A 524 -45.45 -9.05 46.54
CA THR A 524 -45.72 -7.81 45.81
C THR A 524 -45.33 -6.54 46.57
N GLY A 525 -44.72 -6.65 47.76
CA GLY A 525 -44.28 -5.50 48.54
C GLY A 525 -45.35 -4.87 49.45
N LYS A 526 -46.51 -5.52 49.63
CA LYS A 526 -47.50 -5.12 50.64
C LYS A 526 -47.02 -5.53 52.02
N VAL A 527 -46.79 -4.56 52.89
CA VAL A 527 -46.29 -4.73 54.26
C VAL A 527 -47.45 -4.59 55.24
N ARG A 528 -47.50 -5.45 56.27
CA ARG A 528 -48.47 -5.41 57.38
C ARG A 528 -47.74 -5.35 58.71
N ALA A 529 -48.17 -4.46 59.59
CA ALA A 529 -47.73 -4.42 60.99
C ALA A 529 -48.34 -5.56 61.80
N THR A 530 -47.51 -6.35 62.47
CA THR A 530 -47.93 -7.50 63.31
C THR A 530 -47.49 -7.42 64.76
N GLY A 531 -46.56 -6.53 65.08
CA GLY A 531 -46.08 -6.28 66.44
C GLY A 531 -45.46 -4.89 66.53
N ARG A 532 -45.40 -4.35 67.74
CA ARG A 532 -44.82 -3.03 68.01
C ARG A 532 -43.30 -3.06 67.85
N GLY A 533 -42.72 -1.89 67.62
CA GLY A 533 -41.28 -1.70 67.53
C GLY A 533 -40.83 -1.33 66.12
N THR A 534 -39.54 -1.49 65.83
CA THR A 534 -38.95 -1.06 64.56
C THR A 534 -38.35 -2.24 63.81
N ALA A 535 -38.69 -2.35 62.53
CA ALA A 535 -38.11 -3.34 61.63
C ALA A 535 -37.85 -2.74 60.24
N LYS A 536 -37.01 -3.39 59.44
CA LYS A 536 -36.63 -2.95 58.10
C LYS A 536 -37.27 -3.87 57.06
N ILE A 537 -37.82 -3.29 56.00
CA ILE A 537 -38.16 -4.01 54.78
C ILE A 537 -37.05 -3.82 53.76
N ILE A 538 -36.56 -4.92 53.19
CA ILE A 538 -35.43 -4.95 52.26
C ILE A 538 -35.96 -5.44 50.91
N ALA A 539 -35.89 -4.59 49.89
CA ALA A 539 -36.15 -4.96 48.50
C ALA A 539 -34.83 -5.31 47.81
N THR A 540 -34.71 -6.52 47.28
CA THR A 540 -33.49 -7.06 46.68
C THR A 540 -33.72 -7.41 45.21
N ALA A 541 -32.91 -6.85 44.31
CA ALA A 541 -32.89 -7.25 42.90
C ALA A 541 -32.20 -8.61 42.73
N SER A 542 -32.42 -9.28 41.60
CA SER A 542 -31.83 -10.59 41.29
C SER A 542 -30.29 -10.64 41.34
N ASN A 543 -29.62 -9.50 41.19
CA ASN A 543 -28.17 -9.36 41.29
C ASN A 543 -27.68 -8.85 42.66
N GLY A 544 -28.54 -8.89 43.69
CA GLY A 544 -28.17 -8.56 45.08
C GLY A 544 -28.19 -7.09 45.46
N LYS A 545 -28.46 -6.15 44.52
CA LYS A 545 -28.64 -4.73 44.86
C LYS A 545 -29.88 -4.54 45.74
N LYS A 546 -29.79 -3.67 46.76
CA LYS A 546 -30.81 -3.52 47.81
C LYS A 546 -31.31 -2.08 47.96
N ALA A 547 -32.56 -1.95 48.37
CA ALA A 547 -33.14 -0.75 48.94
C ALA A 547 -33.83 -1.10 50.27
N ILE A 548 -33.78 -0.20 51.24
CA ILE A 548 -34.25 -0.45 52.61
C ILE A 548 -35.26 0.62 53.01
N CYS A 549 -36.40 0.19 53.57
CA CYS A 549 -37.35 1.05 54.25
C CYS A 549 -37.41 0.68 55.73
N LYS A 550 -37.08 1.62 56.64
CA LYS A 550 -37.24 1.43 58.09
C LYS A 550 -38.69 1.74 58.47
N ILE A 551 -39.38 0.80 59.10
CA ILE A 551 -40.76 0.98 59.52
C ILE A 551 -40.85 0.89 61.04
N THR A 552 -41.47 1.88 61.65
CA THR A 552 -41.77 1.92 63.08
C THR A 552 -43.27 1.68 63.27
N VAL A 553 -43.60 0.71 64.12
CA VAL A 553 -44.97 0.33 64.45
C VAL A 553 -45.32 0.84 65.85
N THR A 554 -46.32 1.69 65.91
CA THR A 554 -46.90 2.25 67.13
C THR A 554 -48.32 1.71 67.36
N ASP A 555 -48.98 2.17 68.42
CA ASP A 555 -50.39 1.84 68.71
C ASP A 555 -51.37 2.31 67.65
#